data_AF-A0A847HG80-F1
#
_entry.id   AF-A0A847HG80-F1
#
_cell.length_a   1.000
_cell.length_b   1.000
_cell.length_c   1.000
_cell.angle_alpha   90.00
_cell.angle_beta   90.00
_cell.angle_gamma   90.00
#
_symmetry.space_group_name_H-M   'P 1'
#
loop_
_entity.id
_entity.type
_entity.pdbx_description
1 polymer ?
#
loop_
_entity_poly.entity_id
_entity_poly.type
_entity_poly.pdbx_seq_one_letter_code
_entity_poly.pdbx_strand_id
1 'polypeptide(L)'
;MKRRRGELSFDGIITLAFITVMVATGLAILQFHLSRQIEQRIDHDVTLGYNLVLQNMRQDTRIGRRFEIIENGVAIIGANEKPTAVYRLIDKALYRFDNSDKGQLIINKLEKVSFRLHPELKNLLLVTLLPEDSMQLPFFTSFALRGGKS
;
A
#
# COMPACT_ATOMS: atom_id res chain seq x y z
N MET A 1 -2.33 71.00 7.84
CA MET A 1 -2.81 69.78 7.13
C MET A 1 -2.94 68.64 8.13
N LYS A 2 -4.15 68.11 8.35
CA LYS A 2 -4.42 66.97 9.24
C LYS A 2 -4.08 65.67 8.50
N ARG A 3 -3.14 64.87 9.01
CA ARG A 3 -2.88 63.50 8.52
C ARG A 3 -4.13 62.64 8.77
N ARG A 4 -4.72 62.10 7.70
CA ARG A 4 -5.80 61.11 7.80
C ARG A 4 -5.21 59.81 8.33
N ARG A 5 -5.65 59.38 9.52
CA ARG A 5 -5.39 58.03 10.05
C ARG A 5 -6.06 57.03 9.08
N GLY A 6 -5.28 56.25 8.34
CA GLY A 6 -5.80 55.14 7.53
C GLY A 6 -5.05 54.81 6.24
N GLU A 7 -4.17 55.68 5.73
CA GLU A 7 -3.40 55.39 4.52
C GLU A 7 -2.03 54.80 4.90
N LEU A 8 -1.85 53.49 4.67
CA LEU A 8 -0.52 52.88 4.64
C LEU A 8 0.29 53.61 3.55
N SER A 9 1.47 54.12 3.90
CA SER A 9 2.38 54.69 2.91
C SER A 9 2.72 53.62 1.86
N PHE A 10 3.02 54.04 0.64
CA PHE A 10 3.40 53.15 -0.46
C PHE A 10 4.54 52.18 -0.04
N ASP A 11 5.51 52.67 0.72
CA ASP A 11 6.58 51.83 1.32
C ASP A 11 6.04 50.77 2.30
N GLY A 12 5.00 51.10 3.07
CA GLY A 12 4.33 50.15 3.96
C GLY A 12 3.61 49.04 3.19
N ILE A 13 3.02 49.36 2.04
CA ILE A 13 2.36 48.38 1.15
C ILE A 13 3.42 47.45 0.53
N ILE A 14 4.53 47.99 0.03
CA ILE A 14 5.63 47.20 -0.55
C ILE A 14 6.25 46.28 0.50
N THR A 15 6.54 46.81 1.69
CA THR A 15 7.13 46.03 2.78
C THR A 15 6.20 44.89 3.21
N LEU A 16 4.90 45.17 3.35
CA LEU A 16 3.91 44.15 3.69
C LEU A 16 3.83 43.07 2.59
N ALA A 17 3.76 43.47 1.32
CA ALA A 17 3.72 42.54 0.20
C ALA A 17 4.97 41.62 0.16
N PHE A 18 6.15 42.19 0.40
CA PHE A 18 7.39 41.42 0.47
C PHE A 18 7.39 40.39 1.61
N ILE A 19 6.95 40.81 2.81
CA ILE A 19 6.80 39.90 3.95
C ILE A 19 5.79 38.80 3.63
N THR A 20 4.66 39.15 3.01
CA THR A 20 3.64 38.16 2.60
C THR A 20 4.22 37.14 1.63
N VAL A 21 4.98 37.57 0.63
CA VAL A 21 5.65 36.66 -0.33
C VAL A 21 6.66 35.76 0.39
N MET A 22 7.48 36.30 1.28
CA MET A 22 8.43 35.49 2.05
C MET A 22 7.74 34.45 2.94
N VAL A 23 6.68 34.83 3.65
CA VAL A 23 5.91 33.91 4.49
C VAL A 23 5.23 32.84 3.63
N ALA A 24 4.59 33.23 2.52
CA ALA A 24 3.95 32.28 1.61
C ALA A 24 4.97 31.28 1.02
N THR A 25 6.15 31.77 0.64
CA THR A 25 7.23 30.92 0.12
C THR A 25 7.75 29.96 1.20
N GLY A 26 7.96 30.45 2.42
CA GLY A 26 8.38 29.62 3.55
C GLY A 26 7.36 28.52 3.89
N LEU A 27 6.07 28.87 3.89
CA LEU A 27 4.98 27.90 4.10
C LEU A 27 4.92 26.86 2.97
N ALA A 28 5.08 27.28 1.72
CA ALA A 28 5.09 26.37 0.58
C ALA A 28 6.26 25.37 0.65
N ILE A 29 7.46 25.84 1.03
CA ILE A 29 8.64 24.97 1.23
C ILE A 29 8.39 23.98 2.38
N LEU A 30 7.83 24.45 3.50
CA LEU A 30 7.52 23.58 4.64
C LEU A 30 6.48 22.52 4.26
N GLN A 31 5.40 22.92 3.58
CA GLN A 31 4.37 22.00 3.11
C GLN A 31 4.95 20.97 2.13
N PHE A 32 5.82 21.39 1.20
CA PHE A 32 6.51 20.49 0.29
C PHE A 32 7.39 19.47 1.02
N HIS A 33 8.17 19.90 2.01
CA HIS A 33 9.01 18.99 2.80
C HIS A 33 8.18 17.98 3.60
N LEU A 34 7.09 18.42 4.23
CA LEU A 34 6.19 17.54 4.98
C LEU A 34 5.51 16.52 4.06
N SER A 35 5.01 16.96 2.88
CA SER A 35 4.44 16.07 1.88
C SER A 35 5.43 15.00 1.42
N ARG A 36 6.69 15.38 1.15
CA ARG A 36 7.73 14.44 0.70
C ARG A 36 8.10 13.41 1.77
N GLN A 37 8.13 13.79 3.05
CA GLN A 37 8.38 12.84 4.14
C GLN A 37 7.25 11.82 4.28
N ILE A 38 6.00 12.26 4.10
CA ILE A 38 4.83 11.39 4.12
C ILE A 38 4.93 10.40 2.96
N GLU A 39 5.16 10.87 1.73
CA GLU A 39 5.30 10.04 0.53
C GLU A 39 6.39 8.96 0.69
N GLN A 40 7.59 9.34 1.14
CA GLN A 40 8.69 8.39 1.39
C GLN A 40 8.34 7.30 2.41
N ARG A 41 7.57 7.65 3.46
CA ARG A 41 7.13 6.67 4.46
C ARG A 41 6.17 5.65 3.84
N ILE A 42 5.26 6.13 3.00
CA ILE A 42 4.25 5.27 2.35
C ILE A 42 4.92 4.32 1.36
N ASP A 43 5.87 4.80 0.56
CA ASP A 43 6.64 3.98 -0.37
C ASP A 43 7.41 2.87 0.35
N HIS A 44 8.01 3.21 1.50
CA HIS A 44 8.71 2.26 2.33
C HIS A 44 7.78 1.18 2.88
N ASP A 45 6.62 1.56 3.41
CA ASP A 45 5.62 0.64 3.96
C ASP A 45 5.08 -0.33 2.89
N VAL A 46 4.85 0.17 1.67
CA VAL A 46 4.37 -0.65 0.53
C VAL A 46 5.44 -1.63 0.05
N THR A 47 6.70 -1.20 -0.03
CA THR A 47 7.83 -2.07 -0.40
C THR A 47 8.05 -3.18 0.64
N LEU A 48 7.98 -2.86 1.93
CA LEU A 48 8.01 -3.85 3.01
C LEU A 48 6.85 -4.85 2.86
N GLY A 49 5.67 -4.36 2.53
CA GLY A 49 4.49 -5.19 2.28
C GLY A 49 4.69 -6.19 1.14
N TYR A 50 5.30 -5.80 0.02
CA TYR A 50 5.62 -6.71 -1.08
C TYR A 50 6.57 -7.84 -0.64
N ASN A 51 7.56 -7.52 0.20
CA ASN A 51 8.46 -8.53 0.76
C ASN A 51 7.71 -9.51 1.69
N LEU A 52 6.79 -9.01 2.52
CA LEU A 52 5.95 -9.87 3.36
C LEU A 52 5.06 -10.78 2.51
N VAL A 53 4.49 -10.29 1.41
CA VAL A 53 3.75 -11.13 0.45
C VAL A 53 4.65 -12.24 -0.09
N LEU A 54 5.85 -11.91 -0.56
CA LEU A 54 6.80 -12.89 -1.09
C LEU A 54 7.17 -13.95 -0.06
N GLN A 55 7.50 -13.53 1.17
CA GLN A 55 7.92 -14.43 2.24
C GLN A 55 6.78 -15.36 2.66
N ASN A 56 5.63 -14.80 2.99
CA ASN A 56 4.50 -15.56 3.52
C ASN A 56 3.91 -16.50 2.46
N MET A 57 3.68 -16.03 1.24
CA MET A 57 3.14 -16.88 0.17
C MET A 57 4.12 -18.00 -0.20
N ARG A 58 5.44 -17.76 -0.20
CA ARG A 58 6.44 -18.84 -0.41
C ARG A 58 6.38 -19.89 0.69
N GLN A 59 6.17 -19.47 1.94
CA GLN A 59 6.05 -20.39 3.07
C GLN A 59 4.75 -21.19 2.99
N ASP A 60 3.62 -20.53 2.72
CA ASP A 60 2.32 -21.16 2.70
C ASP A 60 2.17 -22.11 1.50
N THR A 61 2.67 -21.73 0.33
CA THR A 61 2.64 -22.59 -0.88
C THR A 61 3.56 -23.80 -0.79
N ARG A 62 4.48 -23.83 0.17
CA ARG A 62 5.30 -25.01 0.48
C ARG A 62 4.49 -26.14 1.14
N ILE A 63 3.51 -25.78 1.96
CA ILE A 63 2.65 -26.73 2.70
C ILE A 63 1.26 -26.88 2.07
N GLY A 64 0.90 -25.98 1.14
CA GLY A 64 -0.35 -26.01 0.40
C GLY A 64 -0.42 -27.12 -0.64
N ARG A 65 -1.64 -27.64 -0.82
CA ARG A 65 -2.00 -28.66 -1.82
C ARG A 65 -2.80 -28.08 -2.98
N ARG A 66 -3.68 -27.13 -2.72
CA ARG A 66 -4.45 -26.42 -3.75
C ARG A 66 -4.73 -24.97 -3.34
N PHE A 67 -4.99 -24.14 -4.34
CA PHE A 67 -5.51 -22.79 -4.14
C PHE A 67 -7.03 -22.81 -4.31
N GLU A 68 -7.70 -21.92 -3.58
CA GLU A 68 -9.13 -21.65 -3.73
C GLU A 68 -9.32 -20.13 -3.81
N ILE A 69 -9.80 -19.66 -4.96
CA ILE A 69 -10.08 -18.23 -5.16
C ILE A 69 -11.40 -17.91 -4.48
N ILE A 70 -11.42 -16.87 -3.66
CA ILE A 70 -12.60 -16.35 -2.98
C ILE A 70 -12.84 -14.90 -3.44
N GLU A 71 -14.04 -14.38 -3.21
CA GLU A 71 -14.49 -13.08 -3.76
C GLU A 71 -13.47 -11.94 -3.59
N ASN A 72 -12.86 -11.82 -2.40
CA ASN A 72 -11.89 -10.77 -2.08
C ASN A 72 -10.49 -11.33 -1.75
N GLY A 73 -10.12 -12.50 -2.27
CA GLY A 73 -8.93 -13.17 -1.77
C GLY A 73 -8.56 -14.52 -2.37
N VAL A 74 -7.66 -15.22 -1.68
CA VAL A 74 -7.27 -16.60 -1.97
C VAL A 74 -7.04 -17.36 -0.68
N ALA A 75 -7.53 -18.58 -0.62
CA ALA A 75 -7.17 -19.55 0.40
C ALA A 75 -6.15 -20.55 -0.16
N ILE A 76 -5.15 -20.87 0.65
CA ILE A 76 -4.22 -21.96 0.42
C ILE A 76 -4.70 -23.11 1.28
N ILE A 77 -5.09 -24.22 0.65
CA ILE A 77 -5.65 -25.38 1.32
C ILE A 77 -4.53 -26.39 1.56
N GLY A 78 -4.39 -26.83 2.82
CA GLY A 78 -3.39 -27.82 3.23
C GLY A 78 -3.82 -29.27 2.98
N ALA A 79 -3.00 -30.21 3.47
CA ALA A 79 -3.23 -31.64 3.29
C ALA A 79 -4.47 -32.18 4.03
N ASN A 80 -4.91 -31.52 5.09
CA ASN A 80 -6.10 -31.87 5.88
C ASN A 80 -7.41 -31.29 5.30
N GLU A 81 -7.39 -30.79 4.06
CA GLU A 81 -8.48 -30.07 3.40
C GLU A 81 -8.98 -28.83 4.16
N LYS A 82 -8.21 -28.33 5.13
CA LYS A 82 -8.45 -27.06 5.80
C LYS A 82 -7.55 -25.96 5.22
N PRO A 83 -7.99 -24.70 5.24
CA PRO A 83 -7.12 -23.58 4.91
C PRO A 83 -5.89 -23.59 5.83
N THR A 84 -4.69 -23.46 5.26
CA THR A 84 -3.43 -23.21 5.98
C THR A 84 -3.12 -21.72 6.08
N ALA A 85 -3.60 -20.97 5.10
CA ALA A 85 -3.52 -19.52 5.07
C ALA A 85 -4.63 -18.96 4.18
N VAL A 86 -5.20 -17.83 4.59
CA VAL A 86 -6.21 -17.11 3.81
C VAL A 86 -5.76 -15.68 3.64
N TYR A 87 -5.68 -15.22 2.40
CA TYR A 87 -5.33 -13.84 2.05
C TYR A 87 -6.60 -13.12 1.63
N ARG A 88 -6.90 -11.97 2.25
CA ARG A 88 -8.09 -11.17 1.93
C ARG A 88 -7.78 -9.69 1.86
N LEU A 89 -8.35 -9.03 0.86
CA LEU A 89 -8.42 -7.58 0.79
C LEU A 89 -9.60 -7.11 1.64
N ILE A 90 -9.34 -6.28 2.65
CA ILE A 90 -10.32 -5.65 3.53
C ILE A 90 -9.91 -4.19 3.66
N ASP A 91 -10.81 -3.25 3.36
CA ASP A 91 -10.57 -1.81 3.48
C ASP A 91 -9.23 -1.34 2.88
N LYS A 92 -8.98 -1.71 1.61
CA LYS A 92 -7.73 -1.38 0.89
C LYS A 92 -6.45 -1.94 1.53
N ALA A 93 -6.56 -2.93 2.42
CA ALA A 93 -5.43 -3.60 3.03
C ALA A 93 -5.50 -5.11 2.82
N LEU A 94 -4.37 -5.71 2.47
CA LEU A 94 -4.24 -7.15 2.36
C LEU A 94 -3.85 -7.73 3.72
N TYR A 95 -4.66 -8.66 4.20
CA TYR A 95 -4.42 -9.42 5.42
C TYR A 95 -4.14 -10.88 5.08
N ARG A 96 -3.31 -11.52 5.91
CA ARG A 96 -3.12 -12.96 5.97
C ARG A 96 -3.70 -13.48 7.26
N PHE A 97 -4.58 -14.47 7.19
CA PHE A 97 -5.13 -15.20 8.32
C PHE A 97 -4.52 -16.60 8.35
N ASP A 98 -4.01 -16.99 9.50
CA ASP A 98 -3.56 -18.37 9.74
C ASP A 98 -4.70 -19.23 10.30
N ASN A 99 -4.40 -20.50 10.62
CA ASN A 99 -5.38 -21.44 11.17
C ASN A 99 -5.93 -21.05 12.56
N SER A 100 -5.34 -20.04 13.20
CA SER A 100 -5.79 -19.51 14.49
C SER A 100 -6.67 -18.26 14.35
N ASP A 101 -7.07 -17.93 13.12
CA ASP A 101 -7.84 -16.73 12.74
C ASP A 101 -7.17 -15.40 13.14
N LYS A 102 -5.88 -15.42 13.45
CA LYS A 102 -5.12 -14.19 13.70
C LYS A 102 -4.78 -13.52 12.37
N GLY A 103 -5.40 -12.37 12.13
CA GLY A 103 -5.12 -11.54 10.96
C GLY A 103 -3.82 -10.77 11.10
N GLN A 104 -2.85 -11.03 10.23
CA GLN A 104 -1.64 -10.23 10.04
C GLN A 104 -1.87 -9.23 8.90
N LEU A 105 -1.69 -7.94 9.17
CA LEU A 105 -1.60 -6.93 8.11
C LEU A 105 -0.34 -7.17 7.30
N ILE A 106 -0.48 -7.34 5.98
CA ILE A 106 0.63 -7.57 5.07
C ILE A 106 1.01 -6.27 4.37
N ILE A 107 0.03 -5.59 3.81
CA ILE A 107 0.22 -4.36 3.06
C ILE A 107 -1.07 -3.54 3.10
N ASN A 108 -0.95 -2.22 3.20
CA ASN A 108 -2.06 -1.28 3.19
C ASN A 108 -2.06 -0.43 1.91
N LYS A 109 -3.08 0.42 1.75
CA LYS A 109 -3.20 1.40 0.65
C LYS A 109 -3.12 0.76 -0.73
N LEU A 110 -3.89 -0.30 -0.92
CA LEU A 110 -4.08 -0.96 -2.20
C LEU A 110 -5.40 -0.51 -2.83
N GLU A 111 -5.34 -0.08 -4.07
CA GLU A 111 -6.53 0.11 -4.90
C GLU A 111 -7.19 -1.24 -5.19
N LYS A 112 -6.36 -2.23 -5.54
CA LYS A 112 -6.85 -3.53 -6.01
C LYS A 112 -5.89 -4.65 -5.69
N VAL A 113 -6.46 -5.81 -5.38
CA VAL A 113 -5.77 -7.09 -5.32
C VAL A 113 -6.46 -8.07 -6.26
N SER A 114 -5.70 -8.83 -7.02
CA SER A 114 -6.21 -9.90 -7.85
C SER A 114 -5.41 -11.17 -7.65
N PHE A 115 -6.14 -12.25 -7.40
CA PHE A 115 -5.64 -13.60 -7.32
C PHE A 115 -6.28 -14.39 -8.45
N ARG A 116 -5.47 -14.97 -9.34
CA ARG A 116 -5.96 -15.77 -10.47
C ARG A 116 -5.14 -17.04 -10.60
N LEU A 117 -5.79 -18.15 -10.90
CA LEU A 117 -5.05 -19.36 -11.29
C LEU A 117 -4.62 -19.26 -12.74
N HIS A 118 -3.42 -19.76 -13.02
CA HIS A 118 -2.98 -19.90 -14.41
C HIS A 118 -3.94 -20.85 -15.15
N PRO A 119 -4.37 -20.53 -16.39
CA PRO A 119 -5.38 -21.32 -17.11
C PRO A 119 -5.00 -22.80 -17.28
N GLU A 120 -3.72 -23.06 -17.54
CA GLU A 120 -3.19 -24.41 -17.80
C GLU A 120 -2.55 -25.04 -16.56
N LEU A 121 -2.06 -24.21 -15.62
CA LEU A 121 -1.27 -24.66 -14.47
C LEU A 121 -2.05 -24.34 -13.19
N LYS A 122 -2.99 -25.21 -12.83
CA LYS A 122 -3.86 -24.99 -11.65
C LYS A 122 -3.10 -24.92 -10.31
N ASN A 123 -1.84 -25.34 -10.30
CA ASN A 123 -0.93 -25.22 -9.16
C ASN A 123 -0.16 -23.88 -9.14
N LEU A 124 -0.36 -22.99 -10.11
CA LEU A 124 0.29 -21.69 -10.20
C LEU A 124 -0.74 -20.57 -9.96
N LEU A 125 -0.51 -19.81 -8.90
CA LEU A 125 -1.27 -18.61 -8.57
C LEU A 125 -0.58 -17.37 -9.13
N LEU A 126 -1.29 -16.59 -9.91
CA LEU A 126 -0.92 -15.26 -10.36
C LEU A 126 -1.46 -14.24 -9.36
N VAL A 127 -0.59 -13.34 -8.90
CA VAL A 127 -0.89 -12.30 -7.91
C VAL A 127 -0.61 -10.94 -8.51
N THR A 128 -1.58 -10.03 -8.36
CA THR A 128 -1.47 -8.63 -8.77
C THR A 128 -1.89 -7.74 -7.61
N LEU A 129 -1.01 -6.83 -7.19
CA LEU A 129 -1.29 -5.81 -6.18
C LEU A 129 -1.10 -4.45 -6.84
N LEU A 130 -2.15 -3.64 -6.84
CA LEU A 130 -2.13 -2.27 -7.33
C LEU A 130 -2.21 -1.33 -6.12
N PRO A 131 -1.18 -0.50 -5.87
CA PRO A 131 -1.23 0.53 -4.85
C PRO A 131 -2.30 1.57 -5.20
N GLU A 132 -2.83 2.24 -4.17
CA GLU A 132 -3.77 3.35 -4.31
C GLU A 132 -3.10 4.59 -4.92
N ASP A 133 -1.81 4.78 -4.64
CA ASP A 133 -1.03 5.82 -5.25
C ASP A 133 -0.48 5.37 -6.62
N SER A 134 -0.90 6.05 -7.68
CA SER A 134 -0.45 5.81 -9.05
C SER A 134 1.05 6.02 -9.28
N MET A 135 1.75 6.73 -8.39
CA MET A 135 3.21 6.90 -8.46
C MET A 135 3.96 5.67 -7.94
N GLN A 136 3.30 4.82 -7.15
CA GLN A 136 3.88 3.60 -6.62
C GLN A 136 3.85 2.47 -7.66
N LEU A 137 4.92 1.67 -7.66
CA LEU A 137 5.07 0.59 -8.64
C LEU A 137 4.09 -0.55 -8.33
N PRO A 138 3.22 -0.93 -9.27
CA PRO A 138 2.38 -2.11 -9.11
C PRO A 138 3.22 -3.39 -9.01
N PHE A 139 2.73 -4.33 -8.22
CA PHE A 139 3.45 -5.57 -7.93
C PHE A 139 2.76 -6.77 -8.57
N PHE A 140 3.50 -7.46 -9.45
CA PHE A 140 3.05 -8.64 -10.16
C PHE A 140 3.99 -9.80 -9.85
N THR A 141 3.43 -10.92 -9.42
CA THR A 141 4.21 -12.12 -9.12
C THR A 141 3.38 -13.38 -9.29
N SER A 142 4.03 -14.53 -9.14
CA SER A 142 3.35 -15.83 -9.16
C SER A 142 3.93 -16.77 -8.13
N PHE A 143 3.08 -17.64 -7.57
CA PHE A 143 3.48 -18.67 -6.62
C PHE A 143 2.98 -20.04 -7.06
N ALA A 144 3.91 -20.98 -7.20
CA ALA A 144 3.59 -22.37 -7.49
C ALA A 144 3.48 -23.16 -6.18
N LEU A 145 2.45 -24.00 -6.08
CA LEU A 145 2.37 -25.01 -5.03
C LEU A 145 3.49 -26.02 -5.26
N ARG A 146 4.25 -26.29 -4.21
CA ARG A 146 5.37 -27.23 -4.28
C ARG A 146 4.99 -28.66 -3.92
N GLY A 147 3.72 -28.88 -3.57
CA GLY A 147 3.23 -30.15 -3.06
C GLY A 147 3.84 -30.39 -1.68
N GLY A 148 3.03 -30.22 -0.62
CA GLY A 148 3.39 -30.76 0.68
C GLY A 148 3.78 -32.22 0.46
N LYS A 149 5.07 -32.55 0.64
CA LYS A 149 5.49 -33.94 0.64
C LYS A 149 4.66 -34.64 1.71
N SER A 150 3.85 -35.59 1.25
CA SER A 150 3.21 -36.60 2.10
C SER A 150 4.26 -37.33 2.94
#